data_AF-A0A164Q2J9-F1
#
_entry.id   AF-A0A164Q2J9-F1
#
_cell.length_a   1.000
_cell.length_b   1.000
_cell.length_c   1.000
_cell.angle_alpha   90.00
_cell.angle_beta   90.00
_cell.angle_gamma   90.00
#
_symmetry.space_group_name_H-M   'P 1'
#
loop_
_entity.id
_entity.type
_entity.pdbx_description
1 polymer ?
#
loop_
_entity_poly.entity_id
_entity_poly.type
_entity_poly.pdbx_seq_one_letter_code
_entity_poly.pdbx_strand_id
1 'polypeptide(L)'
;MQFPLVSSYLEEDSRPEAFFGVQQKRPNPIRDFVFRRLCLAYLPAEKIPFVLDGLRDSAPQELERLLEYMDKNWIHGRFLTPENWSSFNLLLRTNNDCEVLHNEWNKLAGGPYLPFYKMTMVVQQLCDDVTLTLKLLSHKKIMAHRKKETSMKNSILFTLWSCYQATELYSNQLLEEIVLELLRFFPLCSF
;
A
#
# COMPACT_ATOMS: atom_id res chain seq x y z
N MET A 1 -18.82 29.22 20.56
CA MET A 1 -18.10 28.61 21.69
C MET A 1 -16.77 28.08 21.15
N GLN A 2 -15.69 28.56 21.76
CA GLN A 2 -14.29 28.43 21.38
C GLN A 2 -13.82 26.96 21.27
N PHE A 3 -13.04 26.64 20.23
CA PHE A 3 -12.05 25.56 20.30
C PHE A 3 -10.89 26.02 21.18
N PRO A 4 -10.39 25.23 22.15
CA PRO A 4 -9.15 25.57 22.84
C PRO A 4 -7.95 25.16 21.98
N LEU A 5 -7.12 26.16 21.68
CA LEU A 5 -5.69 26.02 21.40
C LEU A 5 -5.00 25.45 22.64
N VAL A 6 -4.28 24.33 22.50
CA VAL A 6 -3.14 24.00 23.38
C VAL A 6 -1.97 23.59 22.50
N SER A 7 -1.16 24.60 22.19
CA SER A 7 0.26 24.48 21.94
C SER A 7 0.96 24.25 23.28
N SER A 8 1.61 23.11 23.47
CA SER A 8 2.77 22.95 24.35
C SER A 8 3.25 21.50 24.33
N TYR A 9 4.14 21.15 23.40
CA TYR A 9 5.25 20.19 23.60
C TYR A 9 6.26 20.46 22.47
N LEU A 10 6.89 21.64 22.55
CA LEU A 10 8.23 21.84 22.04
C LEU A 10 9.17 21.46 23.18
N GLU A 11 9.66 20.24 23.18
CA GLU A 11 10.93 19.94 23.83
C GLU A 11 11.94 19.71 22.71
N GLU A 12 12.96 20.58 22.72
CA GLU A 12 14.16 20.54 21.91
C GLU A 12 14.86 19.19 22.11
N ASP A 13 14.75 18.31 21.12
CA ASP A 13 15.70 17.20 20.99
C ASP A 13 16.68 17.58 19.88
N SER A 14 17.80 18.14 20.31
CA SER A 14 18.98 18.49 19.53
C SER A 14 19.50 17.25 18.79
N ARG A 15 18.99 17.01 17.58
CA ARG A 15 19.60 16.04 16.66
C ARG A 15 20.75 16.73 15.92
N PRO A 16 21.97 16.18 15.94
CA PRO A 16 23.04 16.74 15.14
C PRO A 16 22.63 16.68 13.66
N GLU A 17 22.82 17.81 12.97
CA GLU A 17 22.71 17.95 11.53
C GLU A 17 23.72 17.03 10.83
N ALA A 18 23.39 15.74 10.75
CA ALA A 18 23.99 14.87 9.77
C ALA A 18 23.35 15.20 8.43
N PHE A 19 24.03 16.09 7.69
CA PHE A 19 23.95 16.20 6.23
C PHE A 19 23.86 14.79 5.63
N PHE A 20 22.65 14.30 5.40
CA PHE A 20 22.44 13.15 4.54
C PHE A 20 22.71 13.65 3.13
N GLY A 21 23.96 13.48 2.69
CA GLY A 21 24.31 13.53 1.29
C GLY A 21 23.36 12.59 0.55
N VAL A 22 22.41 13.17 -0.16
CA VAL A 22 21.57 12.48 -1.14
C VAL A 22 22.55 12.00 -2.22
N GLN A 23 23.10 10.80 -2.02
CA GLN A 23 23.78 10.07 -3.07
C GLN A 23 22.75 9.91 -4.18
N GLN A 24 22.84 10.74 -5.24
CA GLN A 24 22.01 10.62 -6.42
C GLN A 24 22.29 9.25 -7.04
N LYS A 25 21.45 8.30 -6.65
CA LYS A 25 21.57 6.88 -6.98
C LYS A 25 21.28 6.73 -8.46
N ARG A 26 22.18 6.09 -9.21
CA ARG A 26 22.06 5.94 -10.67
C ARG A 26 20.65 5.40 -11.03
N PRO A 27 20.00 5.95 -12.07
CA PRO A 27 18.72 5.46 -12.55
C PRO A 27 18.86 3.97 -12.90
N ASN A 28 17.94 3.15 -12.42
CA ASN A 28 17.90 1.73 -12.74
C ASN A 28 16.59 1.49 -13.48
N PRO A 29 16.62 1.37 -14.82
CA PRO A 29 15.39 1.34 -15.63
C PRO A 29 14.48 0.17 -15.27
N ILE A 30 15.05 -0.99 -14.90
CA ILE A 30 14.28 -2.16 -14.46
C ILE A 30 13.57 -1.87 -13.15
N ARG A 31 14.31 -1.40 -12.13
CA ARG A 31 13.73 -1.07 -10.82
C ARG A 31 12.66 0.00 -10.93
N ASP A 32 12.94 1.05 -11.69
CA ASP A 32 12.05 2.20 -11.83
C ASP A 32 10.79 1.79 -12.60
N PHE A 33 10.91 0.94 -13.63
CA PHE A 33 9.77 0.35 -14.32
C PHE A 33 8.93 -0.55 -13.40
N VAL A 34 9.56 -1.45 -12.64
CA VAL A 34 8.86 -2.34 -11.69
C VAL A 34 8.10 -1.50 -10.65
N PHE A 35 8.69 -0.41 -10.17
CA PHE A 35 8.03 0.48 -9.23
C PHE A 35 6.82 1.21 -9.84
N ARG A 36 6.96 1.77 -11.05
CA ARG A 36 5.83 2.37 -11.78
C ARG A 36 4.70 1.36 -11.96
N ARG A 37 5.03 0.14 -12.37
CA ARG A 37 4.08 -0.97 -12.48
C ARG A 37 3.38 -1.25 -11.15
N LEU A 38 4.10 -1.31 -10.03
CA LEU A 38 3.50 -1.55 -8.72
C LEU A 38 2.53 -0.42 -8.32
N CYS A 39 2.79 0.80 -8.75
CA CYS A 39 1.91 1.94 -8.52
C CYS A 39 0.59 1.87 -9.30
N LEU A 40 0.45 0.98 -10.30
CA LEU A 40 -0.84 0.73 -10.97
C LEU A 40 -1.94 0.32 -9.98
N ALA A 41 -1.58 -0.31 -8.86
CA ALA A 41 -2.54 -0.67 -7.81
C ALA A 41 -3.22 0.55 -7.17
N TYR A 42 -2.71 1.75 -7.41
CA TYR A 42 -3.26 3.01 -6.91
C TYR A 42 -4.14 3.73 -7.94
N LEU A 43 -4.37 3.14 -9.11
CA LEU A 43 -5.25 3.67 -10.16
C LEU A 43 -6.64 3.03 -10.11
N PRO A 44 -7.69 3.71 -10.63
CA PRO A 44 -9.00 3.11 -10.82
C PRO A 44 -8.92 1.82 -11.66
N ALA A 45 -9.62 0.78 -11.23
CA ALA A 45 -9.53 -0.56 -11.82
C ALA A 45 -9.76 -0.57 -13.34
N GLU A 46 -10.71 0.26 -13.80
CA GLU A 46 -11.13 0.36 -15.20
C GLU A 46 -10.06 0.99 -16.09
N LYS A 47 -9.12 1.74 -15.49
CA LYS A 47 -8.07 2.46 -16.21
C LYS A 47 -6.76 1.71 -16.25
N ILE A 48 -6.57 0.73 -15.36
CA ILE A 48 -5.34 -0.05 -15.24
C ILE A 48 -4.91 -0.72 -16.57
N PRO A 49 -5.79 -1.41 -17.32
CA PRO A 49 -5.38 -2.06 -18.57
C PRO A 49 -4.81 -1.05 -19.58
N PHE A 50 -5.52 0.07 -19.78
CA PHE A 50 -5.10 1.13 -20.69
C PHE A 50 -3.76 1.75 -20.31
N VAL A 51 -3.54 2.03 -19.02
CA VAL A 51 -2.27 2.62 -18.55
C VAL A 51 -1.13 1.60 -18.64
N LEU A 52 -1.40 0.33 -18.36
CA LEU A 52 -0.40 -0.74 -18.49
C LEU A 52 0.05 -0.91 -19.94
N ASP A 53 -0.87 -0.87 -20.90
CA ASP A 53 -0.53 -0.95 -22.32
C ASP A 53 0.39 0.19 -22.75
N GLY A 54 0.10 1.43 -22.30
CA GLY A 54 0.99 2.56 -22.54
C GLY A 54 2.38 2.42 -21.89
N LEU A 55 2.49 1.68 -20.79
CA LEU A 55 3.79 1.40 -20.16
C LEU A 55 4.61 0.35 -20.92
N ARG A 56 3.97 -0.58 -21.65
CA ARG A 56 4.67 -1.68 -22.35
C ARG A 56 5.74 -1.16 -23.31
N ASP A 57 5.49 -0.03 -23.97
CA ASP A 57 6.44 0.58 -24.90
C ASP A 57 7.74 1.03 -24.22
N SER A 58 7.69 1.31 -22.91
CA SER A 58 8.84 1.72 -22.10
C SER A 58 9.50 0.57 -21.34
N ALA A 59 9.01 -0.66 -21.51
CA ALA A 59 9.47 -1.80 -20.74
C ALA A 59 10.86 -2.29 -21.18
N PRO A 60 11.78 -2.52 -20.24
CA PRO A 60 13.01 -3.27 -20.52
C PRO A 60 12.68 -4.67 -21.06
N GLN A 61 13.44 -5.14 -22.04
CA GLN A 61 13.22 -6.43 -22.70
C GLN A 61 13.26 -7.60 -21.70
N GLU A 62 14.05 -7.47 -20.64
CA GLU A 62 14.19 -8.46 -19.57
C GLU A 62 12.86 -8.70 -18.81
N LEU A 63 11.92 -7.76 -18.87
CA LEU A 63 10.62 -7.83 -18.19
C LEU A 63 9.47 -8.29 -19.07
N GLU A 64 9.71 -8.60 -20.36
CA GLU A 64 8.67 -9.01 -21.31
C GLU A 64 7.87 -10.22 -20.78
N ARG A 65 8.56 -11.27 -20.30
CA ARG A 65 7.92 -12.45 -19.71
C ARG A 65 7.06 -12.13 -18.48
N LEU A 66 7.48 -11.16 -17.67
CA LEU A 66 6.71 -10.72 -16.50
C LEU A 66 5.43 -10.01 -16.96
N LEU A 67 5.53 -9.13 -17.96
CA LEU A 67 4.37 -8.41 -18.50
C LEU A 67 3.37 -9.36 -19.17
N GLU A 68 3.83 -10.37 -19.92
CA GLU A 68 2.96 -11.41 -20.47
C GLU A 68 2.23 -12.21 -19.38
N TYR A 69 2.95 -12.59 -18.32
CA TYR A 69 2.35 -13.32 -17.20
C TYR A 69 1.27 -12.48 -16.53
N MET A 70 1.55 -11.20 -16.27
CA MET A 70 0.57 -10.29 -15.67
C MET A 70 -0.66 -10.10 -16.52
N ASP A 71 -0.47 -9.92 -17.83
CA ASP A 71 -1.57 -9.73 -18.76
C ASP A 71 -2.58 -10.88 -18.67
N LYS A 72 -2.05 -12.10 -18.76
CA LYS A 72 -2.83 -13.34 -18.74
C LYS A 72 -3.48 -13.61 -17.38
N ASN A 73 -2.83 -13.23 -16.28
CA ASN A 73 -3.24 -13.67 -14.94
C ASN A 73 -3.86 -12.57 -14.07
N TRP A 74 -3.49 -11.31 -14.26
CA TRP A 74 -3.82 -10.19 -13.36
C TRP A 74 -4.71 -9.15 -14.04
N ILE A 75 -4.69 -9.08 -15.37
CA ILE A 75 -5.55 -8.20 -16.18
C ILE A 75 -6.73 -9.01 -16.74
N HIS A 76 -6.44 -10.08 -17.47
CA HIS A 76 -7.43 -10.95 -18.11
C HIS A 76 -7.64 -12.30 -17.39
N GLY A 77 -7.09 -12.43 -16.18
CA GLY A 77 -7.18 -13.66 -15.40
C GLY A 77 -8.60 -13.92 -14.88
N ARG A 78 -8.88 -15.18 -14.56
CA ARG A 78 -10.20 -15.61 -14.03
C ARG A 78 -10.43 -15.23 -12.57
N PHE A 79 -9.37 -15.22 -11.76
CA PHE A 79 -9.46 -15.11 -10.30
C PHE A 79 -8.91 -13.80 -9.75
N LEU A 80 -8.01 -13.15 -10.49
CA LEU A 80 -7.36 -11.91 -10.09
C LEU A 80 -7.51 -10.91 -11.24
N THR A 81 -8.47 -10.00 -11.09
CA THR A 81 -8.75 -8.91 -12.03
C THR A 81 -8.40 -7.57 -11.39
N PRO A 82 -8.23 -6.48 -12.16
CA PRO A 82 -7.95 -5.15 -11.62
C PRO A 82 -8.89 -4.70 -10.49
N GLU A 83 -10.15 -5.11 -10.51
CA GLU A 83 -11.12 -4.83 -9.46
C GLU A 83 -10.76 -5.46 -8.11
N ASN A 84 -10.04 -6.58 -8.11
CA ASN A 84 -9.68 -7.32 -6.90
C ASN A 84 -8.44 -6.76 -6.20
N TRP A 85 -7.52 -6.14 -6.95
CA TRP A 85 -6.22 -5.69 -6.42
C TRP A 85 -5.98 -4.19 -6.55
N SER A 86 -6.78 -3.46 -7.33
CA SER A 86 -6.82 -2.01 -7.22
C SER A 86 -7.21 -1.62 -5.80
N SER A 87 -6.50 -0.66 -5.25
CA SER A 87 -6.85 -0.06 -3.98
C SER A 87 -7.02 1.46 -4.12
N PHE A 88 -7.41 1.89 -5.31
CA PHE A 88 -7.90 3.25 -5.54
C PHE A 88 -9.06 3.57 -4.59
N ASN A 89 -8.99 4.74 -3.96
CA ASN A 89 -9.97 5.21 -2.99
C ASN A 89 -10.20 4.29 -1.76
N LEU A 90 -9.25 3.39 -1.45
CA LEU A 90 -9.30 2.56 -0.25
C LEU A 90 -8.46 3.17 0.88
N LEU A 91 -9.07 3.31 2.07
CA LEU A 91 -8.42 3.79 3.29
C LEU A 91 -7.44 2.78 3.90
N LEU A 92 -7.71 1.50 3.67
CA LEU A 92 -6.94 0.36 4.13
C LEU A 92 -6.51 -0.46 2.92
N ARG A 93 -5.24 -0.86 2.89
CA ARG A 93 -4.72 -1.77 1.88
C ARG A 93 -4.94 -3.18 2.40
N THR A 94 -5.85 -3.92 1.76
CA THR A 94 -6.24 -5.28 2.14
C THR A 94 -5.04 -6.20 2.38
N ASN A 95 -3.95 -6.03 1.64
CA ASN A 95 -2.74 -6.83 1.84
C ASN A 95 -2.18 -6.75 3.27
N ASN A 96 -2.15 -5.57 3.89
CA ASN A 96 -1.62 -5.45 5.25
C ASN A 96 -2.52 -6.14 6.28
N ASP A 97 -3.84 -6.07 6.09
CA ASP A 97 -4.79 -6.74 6.98
C ASP A 97 -4.79 -8.26 6.77
N CYS A 98 -4.63 -8.73 5.51
CA CYS A 98 -4.46 -10.15 5.18
C CYS A 98 -3.15 -10.72 5.75
N GLU A 99 -2.03 -10.02 5.61
CA GLU A 99 -0.75 -10.43 6.18
C GLU A 99 -0.78 -10.41 7.71
N VAL A 100 -1.46 -9.43 8.33
CA VAL A 100 -1.69 -9.42 9.77
C VAL A 100 -2.52 -10.63 10.19
N LEU A 101 -3.62 -10.92 9.50
CA LEU A 101 -4.46 -12.09 9.78
C LEU A 101 -3.67 -13.39 9.62
N HIS A 102 -2.90 -13.55 8.56
CA HIS A 102 -2.03 -14.70 8.36
C HIS A 102 -0.98 -14.84 9.46
N ASN A 103 -0.40 -13.73 9.94
CA ASN A 103 0.54 -13.77 11.05
C ASN A 103 -0.13 -14.18 12.37
N GLU A 104 -1.32 -13.65 12.68
CA GLU A 104 -2.10 -14.07 13.84
C GLU A 104 -2.52 -15.54 13.74
N TRP A 105 -2.94 -16.00 12.56
CA TRP A 105 -3.17 -17.42 12.28
C TRP A 105 -1.93 -18.26 12.55
N ASN A 106 -0.77 -17.89 12.01
CA ASN A 106 0.46 -18.64 12.22
C ASN A 106 0.87 -18.69 13.70
N LYS A 107 0.66 -17.62 14.47
CA LYS A 107 0.90 -17.59 15.91
C LYS A 107 -0.02 -18.55 16.66
N LEU A 108 -1.32 -18.50 16.41
CA LEU A 108 -2.32 -19.37 17.04
C LEU A 108 -2.15 -20.83 16.63
N ALA A 109 -1.72 -21.06 15.38
CA ALA A 109 -1.44 -22.35 14.79
C ALA A 109 -0.14 -22.99 15.33
N GLY A 110 0.79 -22.20 15.88
CA GLY A 110 2.12 -22.67 16.27
C GLY A 110 3.04 -22.99 15.08
N GLY A 111 2.74 -22.47 13.88
CA GLY A 111 3.56 -22.67 12.68
C GLY A 111 2.78 -22.67 11.35
N PRO A 112 3.49 -22.68 10.20
CA PRO A 112 2.89 -22.50 8.87
C PRO A 112 2.21 -23.75 8.27
N TYR A 113 2.26 -24.89 8.95
CA TYR A 113 1.70 -26.16 8.45
C TYR A 113 0.67 -26.72 9.42
N LEU A 114 -0.58 -26.28 9.26
CA LEU A 114 -1.65 -26.64 10.17
C LEU A 114 -2.64 -27.63 9.51
N PRO A 115 -2.86 -28.83 10.08
CA PRO A 115 -3.95 -29.71 9.67
C PRO A 115 -5.31 -29.00 9.75
N PHE A 116 -6.22 -29.30 8.82
CA PHE A 116 -7.51 -28.62 8.68
C PHE A 116 -8.33 -28.55 9.99
N TYR A 117 -8.34 -29.61 10.80
CA TYR A 117 -9.08 -29.63 12.07
C TYR A 117 -8.54 -28.64 13.12
N LYS A 118 -7.25 -28.29 13.06
CA LYS A 118 -6.68 -27.24 13.91
C LYS A 118 -7.00 -25.85 13.34
N MET A 119 -7.12 -25.71 12.01
CA MET A 119 -7.57 -24.45 11.40
C MET A 119 -8.97 -24.08 11.89
N THR A 120 -9.90 -25.06 11.97
CA THR A 120 -11.25 -24.78 12.49
C THR A 120 -11.25 -24.29 13.93
N MET A 121 -10.32 -24.76 14.77
CA MET A 121 -10.15 -24.26 16.14
C MET A 121 -9.59 -22.83 16.18
N VAL A 122 -8.58 -22.53 15.34
CA VAL A 122 -8.01 -21.17 15.24
C VAL A 122 -9.03 -20.16 14.73
N VAL A 123 -9.84 -20.55 13.74
CA VAL A 123 -10.92 -19.69 13.21
C VAL A 123 -11.96 -19.43 14.29
N GLN A 124 -12.37 -20.46 15.04
CA GLN A 124 -13.32 -20.27 16.15
C GLN A 124 -12.77 -19.29 17.20
N GLN A 125 -11.51 -19.45 17.61
CA GLN A 125 -10.88 -18.54 18.59
C GLN A 125 -10.87 -17.09 18.09
N LEU A 126 -10.54 -16.85 16.83
CA LEU A 126 -10.58 -15.51 16.27
C LEU A 126 -11.99 -14.92 16.21
N CYS A 127 -13.00 -15.73 15.90
CA CYS A 127 -14.39 -15.31 15.97
C CYS A 127 -14.80 -14.89 17.38
N ASP A 128 -14.35 -15.63 18.40
CA ASP A 128 -14.63 -15.30 19.80
C ASP A 128 -13.93 -14.00 20.21
N ASP A 129 -12.69 -13.80 19.77
CA ASP A 129 -11.88 -12.61 20.05
C ASP A 129 -12.47 -11.34 19.42
N VAL A 130 -13.15 -11.42 18.26
CA VAL A 130 -13.82 -10.26 17.62
C VAL A 130 -14.74 -9.55 18.60
N THR A 131 -15.48 -10.29 19.43
CA THR A 131 -16.39 -9.69 20.41
C THR A 131 -15.66 -8.85 21.45
N LEU A 132 -14.50 -9.34 21.92
CA LEU A 132 -13.65 -8.60 22.86
C LEU A 132 -12.99 -7.40 22.18
N THR A 133 -12.45 -7.58 20.97
CA THR A 133 -11.86 -6.51 20.17
C THR A 133 -12.84 -5.37 19.92
N LEU A 134 -14.10 -5.68 19.57
CA LEU A 134 -15.15 -4.68 19.37
C LEU A 134 -15.43 -3.87 20.63
N LYS A 135 -15.50 -4.52 21.80
CA LYS A 135 -15.67 -3.83 23.10
C LYS A 135 -14.46 -2.95 23.41
N LEU A 136 -13.24 -3.44 23.19
CA LEU A 136 -12.03 -2.66 23.44
C LEU A 136 -11.94 -1.44 22.50
N LEU A 137 -12.37 -1.59 21.24
CA LEU A 137 -12.49 -0.49 20.28
C LEU A 137 -13.54 0.53 20.71
N SER A 138 -14.73 0.09 21.14
CA SER A 138 -15.79 1.00 21.60
C SER A 138 -15.38 1.82 22.82
N HIS A 139 -14.57 1.22 23.70
CA HIS A 139 -13.98 1.89 24.86
C HIS A 139 -12.67 2.64 24.54
N LYS A 140 -12.24 2.70 23.27
CA LYS A 140 -10.98 3.32 22.81
C LYS A 140 -9.74 2.80 23.56
N LYS A 141 -9.80 1.57 24.07
CA LYS A 141 -8.70 0.90 24.79
C LYS A 141 -7.68 0.30 23.84
N ILE A 142 -8.14 -0.08 22.65
CA ILE A 142 -7.27 -0.43 21.53
C ILE A 142 -7.62 0.49 20.37
N MET A 143 -6.62 0.93 19.63
CA MET A 143 -6.78 1.64 18.36
C MET A 143 -5.73 1.09 17.42
N ALA A 144 -6.06 1.01 16.12
CA ALA A 144 -5.10 0.59 15.13
C ALA A 144 -3.91 1.58 15.13
N HIS A 145 -2.75 1.13 15.60
CA HIS A 145 -1.53 1.92 15.52
C HIS A 145 -1.06 1.93 14.06
N ARG A 146 -1.18 3.09 13.41
CA ARG A 146 -0.66 3.29 12.05
C ARG A 146 0.72 3.93 12.15
N LYS A 147 1.71 3.35 11.46
CA LYS A 147 3.02 3.99 11.31
C LYS A 147 2.84 5.36 10.65
N LYS A 148 3.60 6.36 11.13
CA LYS A 148 3.61 7.73 10.57
C LYS A 148 3.84 7.73 9.05
N GLU A 149 4.72 6.84 8.59
CA GLU A 149 5.03 6.62 7.17
C GLU A 149 3.80 6.21 6.34
N THR A 150 3.02 5.25 6.83
CA THR A 150 1.79 4.78 6.17
C THR A 150 0.73 5.88 6.12
N SER A 151 0.61 6.66 7.19
CA SER A 151 -0.30 7.81 7.23
C SER A 151 0.09 8.86 6.20
N MET A 152 1.39 9.12 6.04
CA MET A 152 1.91 10.06 5.06
C MET A 152 1.67 9.58 3.62
N LYS A 153 1.95 8.30 3.32
CA LYS A 153 1.62 7.69 2.01
C LYS A 153 0.14 7.85 1.67
N ASN A 154 -0.75 7.53 2.62
CA ASN A 154 -2.18 7.67 2.40
C ASN A 154 -2.59 9.13 2.18
N SER A 155 -2.02 10.07 2.93
CA SER A 155 -2.30 11.50 2.74
C SER A 155 -1.94 11.98 1.32
N ILE A 156 -0.77 11.56 0.81
CA ILE A 156 -0.32 11.89 -0.55
C ILE A 156 -1.32 11.31 -1.56
N LEU A 157 -1.63 10.02 -1.44
CA LEU A 157 -2.54 9.32 -2.36
C LEU A 157 -3.94 9.92 -2.37
N PHE A 158 -4.50 10.27 -1.21
CA PHE A 158 -5.81 10.92 -1.14
C PHE A 158 -5.84 12.29 -1.80
N THR A 159 -4.76 13.06 -1.67
CA THR A 159 -4.64 14.36 -2.33
C THR A 159 -4.66 14.19 -3.84
N LEU A 160 -3.84 13.29 -4.37
CA LEU A 160 -3.75 13.01 -5.81
C LEU A 160 -5.06 12.43 -6.37
N TRP A 161 -5.71 11.52 -5.64
CA TRP A 161 -7.00 10.98 -6.04
C TRP A 161 -8.11 12.02 -6.04
N SER A 162 -8.08 13.00 -5.13
CA SER A 162 -9.04 14.10 -5.11
C SER A 162 -8.92 14.97 -6.37
N CYS A 163 -7.68 15.32 -6.75
CA CYS A 163 -7.43 16.04 -8.02
C CYS A 163 -7.87 15.24 -9.25
N TYR A 164 -7.62 13.92 -9.25
CA TYR A 164 -8.09 13.04 -10.32
C TYR A 164 -9.62 13.00 -10.43
N GLN A 165 -10.33 12.89 -9.29
CA GLN A 165 -11.80 12.89 -9.25
C GLN A 165 -12.40 14.24 -9.65
N ALA A 166 -11.69 15.34 -9.38
CA ALA A 166 -12.05 16.67 -9.85
C ALA A 166 -11.80 16.87 -11.37
N THR A 167 -11.38 15.83 -12.11
CA THR A 167 -11.01 15.86 -13.53
C THR A 167 -9.82 16.75 -13.87
N GLU A 168 -9.00 17.09 -12.88
CA GLU A 168 -7.80 17.91 -13.05
C GLU A 168 -6.59 17.09 -13.56
N LEU A 169 -6.67 15.75 -13.49
CA LEU A 169 -5.60 14.83 -13.88
C LEU A 169 -6.12 13.72 -14.79
N TYR A 170 -5.37 13.39 -15.84
CA TYR A 170 -5.59 12.19 -16.65
C TYR A 170 -4.97 10.95 -16.00
N SER A 171 -5.43 9.74 -16.35
CA SER A 171 -4.97 8.49 -15.71
C SER A 171 -3.46 8.25 -15.82
N ASN A 172 -2.84 8.61 -16.96
CA ASN A 172 -1.39 8.51 -17.13
C ASN A 172 -0.64 9.53 -16.24
N GLN A 173 -1.16 10.75 -16.13
CA GLN A 173 -0.58 11.79 -15.27
C GLN A 173 -0.69 11.40 -13.80
N LEU A 174 -1.84 10.84 -13.38
CA LEU A 174 -2.02 10.33 -12.02
C LEU A 174 -0.94 9.30 -11.66
N LEU A 175 -0.61 8.37 -12.58
CA LEU A 175 0.45 7.40 -12.34
C LEU A 175 1.81 8.08 -12.12
N GLU A 176 2.17 9.01 -12.99
CA GLU A 176 3.47 9.70 -12.90
C GLU A 176 3.58 10.53 -11.61
N GLU A 177 2.54 11.28 -11.25
CA GLU A 177 2.51 12.05 -9.98
C GLU A 177 2.63 11.14 -8.76
N ILE A 178 1.93 9.99 -8.75
CA ILE A 178 2.05 8.99 -7.68
C ILE A 178 3.50 8.48 -7.60
N VAL A 179 4.10 8.14 -8.73
CA VAL A 179 5.46 7.60 -8.77
C VAL A 179 6.46 8.64 -8.27
N LEU A 180 6.33 9.89 -8.71
CA LEU A 180 7.21 11.00 -8.31
C LEU A 180 7.12 11.26 -6.81
N GLU A 181 5.90 11.45 -6.28
CA GLU A 181 5.71 11.77 -4.87
C GLU A 181 6.10 10.59 -3.96
N LEU A 182 5.81 9.35 -4.35
CA LEU A 182 6.23 8.19 -3.56
C LEU A 182 7.75 7.98 -3.59
N LEU A 183 8.43 8.18 -4.72
CA LEU A 183 9.91 8.10 -4.76
C LEU A 183 10.57 9.23 -3.99
N ARG A 184 9.97 10.42 -3.99
CA ARG A 184 10.46 11.59 -3.24
C ARG A 184 10.47 11.35 -1.74
N PHE A 185 9.40 10.76 -1.20
CA PHE A 185 9.26 10.53 0.24
C PHE A 185 9.74 9.15 0.70
N PHE A 186 9.77 8.16 -0.21
CA PHE A 186 10.12 6.77 0.09
C PHE A 186 11.09 6.20 -0.97
N PRO A 187 12.35 6.66 -0.98
CA PRO A 187 13.33 6.22 -1.97
C PRO A 187 13.57 4.71 -1.89
N LEU A 188 13.70 4.07 -3.05
CA LEU A 188 13.94 2.64 -3.15
C LEU A 188 15.33 2.27 -2.60
N CYS A 189 15.36 1.81 -1.35
CA CYS A 189 16.52 1.13 -0.79
C CYS A 189 16.84 -0.09 -1.67
N SER A 190 18.11 -0.24 -2.02
CA SER A 190 18.57 -1.39 -2.82
C SER A 190 18.61 -2.59 -1.90
N PHE A 191 17.87 -3.64 -2.26
CA PHE A 191 18.16 -5.00 -1.81
C PHE A 191 19.47 -5.47 -2.46
#